data_AF-A0A0H3DTH1-F1
#
_entry.id   AF-A0A0H3DTH1-F1
#
_cell.length_a   1.000
_cell.length_b   1.000
_cell.length_c   1.000
_cell.angle_alpha   90.00
_cell.angle_beta   90.00
_cell.angle_gamma   90.00
#
_symmetry.space_group_name_H-M   'P 1'
#
loop_
_entity.id
_entity.type
_entity.pdbx_description
1 polymer ?
#
loop_
_entity_poly.entity_id
_entity_poly.type
_entity_poly.pdbx_seq_one_letter_code
_entity_poly.pdbx_strand_id
1 'polypeptide(L)'
;MKGDNRAFSLLFPMEKVFEHYVAKTLREQYAPQVAVHAQVQSKSLVTHADAQWFRLKPDMVMIQGKQVIAVLDTKWKLLDPTLANGADKYALQQSDFYQMFAYGHHYFDQQITVREMFLVYPAHANFTAPIAQHFAFPTPGKPPLRLWVVPFVIDKVNPRLALPEASQLYQACAAAGAVSLSVSG
;
A
#
# COMPACT_ATOMS: atom_id res chain seq x y z
N MET A 1 -48.66 -16.95 18.62
CA MET A 1 -47.43 -16.36 19.23
C MET A 1 -46.54 -15.87 18.10
N LYS A 2 -46.35 -14.55 17.94
CA LYS A 2 -45.38 -13.98 17.00
C LYS A 2 -44.13 -13.61 17.81
N GLY A 3 -43.00 -14.26 17.52
CA GLY A 3 -41.70 -13.89 18.08
C GLY A 3 -41.17 -12.67 17.35
N ASP A 4 -41.16 -11.52 18.02
CA ASP A 4 -40.73 -10.23 17.46
C ASP A 4 -39.21 -10.04 17.63
N ASN A 5 -38.42 -11.02 17.17
CA ASN A 5 -36.96 -10.95 17.24
C ASN A 5 -36.41 -10.23 16.00
N ARG A 6 -36.28 -8.90 16.09
CA ARG A 6 -35.48 -8.11 15.16
C ARG A 6 -34.00 -8.25 15.52
N ALA A 7 -33.31 -9.20 14.90
CA ALA A 7 -31.86 -9.29 14.99
C ALA A 7 -31.24 -8.08 14.28
N PHE A 8 -30.39 -7.32 14.98
CA PHE A 8 -29.60 -6.25 14.36
C PHE A 8 -28.48 -6.88 13.52
N SER A 9 -28.46 -6.62 12.22
CA SER A 9 -27.36 -7.02 11.35
C SER A 9 -26.26 -5.97 11.37
N LEU A 10 -25.03 -6.38 11.67
CA LEU A 10 -23.84 -5.54 11.60
C LEU A 10 -23.07 -5.86 10.33
N LEU A 11 -23.11 -4.95 9.35
CA LEU A 11 -22.35 -5.05 8.12
C LEU A 11 -21.06 -4.23 8.27
N PHE A 12 -19.91 -4.89 8.12
CA PHE A 12 -18.62 -4.23 8.15
C PHE A 12 -18.12 -3.96 6.73
N PRO A 13 -17.67 -2.73 6.43
CA PRO A 13 -16.94 -2.44 5.20
C PRO A 13 -15.55 -3.11 5.28
N MET A 14 -15.41 -4.29 4.69
CA MET A 14 -14.21 -5.13 4.84
C MET A 14 -12.95 -4.47 4.28
N GLU A 15 -13.09 -3.62 3.26
CA GLU A 15 -12.02 -2.77 2.74
C GLU A 15 -11.44 -1.90 3.86
N LYS A 16 -12.31 -1.26 4.65
CA LYS A 16 -11.88 -0.42 5.78
C LYS A 16 -11.33 -1.23 6.93
N VAL A 17 -11.88 -2.40 7.20
CA VAL A 17 -11.33 -3.30 8.24
C VAL A 17 -9.89 -3.68 7.86
N PHE A 18 -9.66 -4.06 6.60
CA PHE A 18 -8.34 -4.42 6.11
C PHE A 18 -7.37 -3.23 6.15
N GLU A 19 -7.78 -2.07 5.65
CA GLU A 19 -6.99 -0.83 5.69
C GLU A 19 -6.51 -0.50 7.11
N HIS A 20 -7.42 -0.49 8.09
CA HIS A 20 -7.07 -0.17 9.47
C HIS A 20 -6.18 -1.24 10.10
N TYR A 21 -6.38 -2.52 9.76
CA TYR A 21 -5.55 -3.60 10.26
C TYR A 21 -4.11 -3.48 9.75
N VAL A 22 -3.92 -3.28 8.44
CA VAL A 22 -2.60 -3.03 7.83
C VAL A 22 -1.95 -1.81 8.47
N ALA A 23 -2.68 -0.69 8.59
CA ALA A 23 -2.15 0.53 9.19
C ALA A 23 -1.70 0.35 10.64
N LYS A 24 -2.47 -0.39 11.44
CA LYS A 24 -2.10 -0.69 12.82
C LYS A 24 -0.80 -1.52 12.86
N THR A 25 -0.74 -2.61 12.11
CA THR A 25 0.45 -3.47 12.07
C THR A 25 1.69 -2.72 11.62
N LEU A 26 1.61 -1.89 10.57
CA LEU A 26 2.78 -1.13 10.12
C LEU A 26 3.20 -0.06 11.13
N ARG A 27 2.28 0.54 11.90
CA ARG A 27 2.68 1.45 12.99
C ARG A 27 3.47 0.72 14.06
N GLU A 28 3.04 -0.48 14.44
CA GLU A 28 3.70 -1.27 15.47
C GLU A 28 5.08 -1.76 15.00
N GLN A 29 5.21 -2.14 13.72
CA GLN A 29 6.45 -2.70 13.17
C GLN A 29 7.55 -1.68 12.88
N TYR A 30 7.18 -0.46 12.48
CA TYR A 30 8.16 0.53 12.00
C TYR A 30 8.38 1.70 12.96
N ALA A 31 7.64 1.75 14.08
CA ALA A 31 7.87 2.75 15.11
C ALA A 31 9.13 2.43 15.95
N PRO A 32 9.81 3.47 16.48
CA PRO A 32 9.54 4.90 16.29
C PRO A 32 10.20 5.52 15.04
N GLN A 33 10.98 4.75 14.28
CA GLN A 33 11.85 5.28 13.23
C GLN A 33 11.06 5.80 12.02
N VAL A 34 9.92 5.20 11.72
CA VAL A 34 9.03 5.59 10.62
C VAL A 34 7.61 5.80 11.15
N ALA A 35 7.06 6.97 10.90
CA ALA A 35 5.68 7.29 11.20
C ALA A 35 4.76 6.80 10.07
N VAL A 36 3.71 6.05 10.42
CA VAL A 36 2.71 5.57 9.47
C VAL A 36 1.41 6.33 9.66
N HIS A 37 1.10 7.20 8.71
CA HIS A 37 -0.14 7.98 8.69
C HIS A 37 -1.16 7.29 7.79
N ALA A 38 -2.35 6.99 8.33
CA ALA A 38 -3.45 6.46 7.53
C ALA A 38 -4.37 7.60 7.07
N GLN A 39 -5.05 7.40 5.95
CA GLN A 39 -6.08 8.28 5.38
C GLN A 39 -5.65 9.73 5.19
N VAL A 40 -4.43 9.94 4.69
CA VAL A 40 -3.92 11.29 4.46
C VAL A 40 -4.67 11.94 3.31
N GLN A 41 -5.14 13.17 3.52
CA GLN A 41 -5.95 13.94 2.56
C GLN A 41 -5.39 15.35 2.35
N SER A 42 -4.07 15.52 2.50
CA SER A 42 -3.43 16.85 2.52
C SER A 42 -3.17 17.42 1.12
N LYS A 43 -3.37 16.63 0.05
CA LYS A 43 -3.13 17.02 -1.34
C LYS A 43 -4.40 16.88 -2.17
N SER A 44 -4.54 17.73 -3.18
CA SER A 44 -5.62 17.67 -4.16
C SER A 44 -5.05 17.55 -5.56
N LEU A 45 -5.79 16.90 -6.46
CA LEU A 45 -5.34 16.63 -7.82
C LEU A 45 -5.28 17.91 -8.66
N VAL A 46 -6.26 18.80 -8.49
CA VAL A 46 -6.34 20.04 -9.27
C VAL A 46 -6.71 21.24 -8.40
N THR A 47 -6.28 22.43 -8.82
CA THR A 47 -6.78 23.71 -8.32
C THR A 47 -7.64 24.35 -9.40
N HIS A 48 -8.85 24.78 -9.03
CA HIS A 48 -9.78 25.46 -9.93
C HIS A 48 -10.33 26.72 -9.24
N ALA A 49 -10.06 27.89 -9.81
CA ALA A 49 -10.46 29.18 -9.23
C ALA A 49 -10.11 29.29 -7.73
N ASP A 50 -8.82 29.03 -7.41
CA ASP A 50 -8.25 28.99 -6.06
C ASP A 50 -8.83 27.91 -5.11
N ALA A 51 -9.83 27.14 -5.56
CA ALA A 51 -10.37 26.01 -4.82
C ALA A 51 -9.62 24.72 -5.14
N GLN A 52 -9.33 23.93 -4.10
CA GLN A 52 -8.70 22.63 -4.21
C GLN A 52 -9.76 21.55 -4.51
N TRP A 53 -9.69 20.92 -5.69
CA TRP A 53 -10.66 19.92 -6.15
C TRP A 53 -10.03 18.52 -6.26
N PHE A 54 -10.86 17.50 -6.05
CA PHE A 54 -10.48 16.07 -6.07
C PHE A 54 -9.34 15.73 -5.10
N ARG A 55 -9.68 15.58 -3.81
CA ARG A 55 -8.70 15.23 -2.78
C ARG A 55 -8.07 13.87 -3.06
N LEU A 56 -6.75 13.80 -2.98
CA LEU A 56 -5.99 12.57 -3.06
C LEU A 56 -5.96 11.93 -1.68
N LYS A 57 -6.46 10.69 -1.61
CA LYS A 57 -6.60 9.93 -0.38
C LYS A 57 -5.90 8.57 -0.51
N PRO A 58 -4.56 8.52 -0.49
CA PRO A 58 -3.87 7.26 -0.25
C PRO A 58 -4.33 6.67 1.07
N ASP A 59 -4.44 5.35 1.14
CA ASP A 59 -4.78 4.68 2.39
C ASP A 59 -3.73 4.96 3.44
N MET A 60 -2.44 4.94 3.07
CA MET A 60 -1.35 5.16 4.01
C MET A 60 -0.15 5.86 3.35
N VAL A 61 0.59 6.61 4.17
CA VAL A 61 1.91 7.17 3.82
C VAL A 61 2.87 6.94 4.97
N MET A 62 4.08 6.51 4.63
CA MET A 62 5.16 6.30 5.58
C MET A 62 6.13 7.46 5.51
N ILE A 63 6.45 8.02 6.68
CA ILE A 63 7.25 9.22 6.82
C ILE A 63 8.44 8.91 7.72
N GLN A 64 9.65 9.19 7.24
CA GLN A 64 10.87 9.13 8.05
C GLN A 64 11.42 10.55 8.19
N GLY A 65 11.55 11.03 9.42
CA GLY A 65 11.86 12.43 9.69
C GLY A 65 10.76 13.36 9.15
N LYS A 66 11.02 14.05 8.04
CA LYS A 66 10.06 14.93 7.35
C LYS A 66 9.74 14.50 5.92
N GLN A 67 10.26 13.35 5.49
CA GLN A 67 10.23 12.89 4.12
C GLN A 67 9.25 11.73 3.96
N VAL A 68 8.40 11.80 2.93
CA VAL A 68 7.54 10.67 2.54
C VAL A 68 8.40 9.62 1.86
N ILE A 69 8.61 8.48 2.51
CA ILE A 69 9.45 7.39 1.98
C ILE A 69 8.64 6.33 1.23
N ALA A 70 7.34 6.19 1.53
CA ALA A 70 6.46 5.27 0.82
C ALA A 70 5.01 5.74 0.81
N VAL A 71 4.28 5.39 -0.25
CA VAL A 71 2.82 5.56 -0.36
C VAL A 71 2.18 4.19 -0.56
N LEU A 72 1.13 3.87 0.19
CA LEU A 72 0.47 2.57 0.14
C LEU A 72 -1.03 2.73 -0.10
N ASP A 73 -1.59 1.81 -0.88
CA ASP A 73 -3.02 1.67 -1.13
C ASP A 73 -3.39 0.19 -0.98
N THR A 74 -4.38 -0.10 -0.14
CA THR A 74 -4.80 -1.45 0.21
C THR A 74 -5.97 -1.89 -0.65
N LYS A 75 -5.96 -3.13 -1.10
CA LYS A 75 -7.02 -3.71 -1.92
C LYS A 75 -7.57 -4.97 -1.24
N TRP A 76 -8.83 -4.94 -0.85
CA TRP A 76 -9.54 -6.13 -0.34
C TRP A 76 -10.08 -6.98 -1.48
N LYS A 77 -9.18 -7.61 -2.23
CA LYS A 77 -9.49 -8.59 -3.28
C LYS A 77 -8.36 -9.60 -3.37
N LEU A 78 -8.63 -10.79 -3.89
CA LEU A 78 -7.57 -11.76 -4.17
C LEU A 78 -6.91 -11.36 -5.49
N LEU A 79 -5.63 -11.05 -5.44
CA LEU A 79 -4.81 -10.94 -6.65
C LEU A 79 -4.67 -12.34 -7.25
N ASP A 80 -4.66 -12.46 -8.58
CA ASP A 80 -4.36 -13.73 -9.25
C ASP A 80 -3.01 -13.62 -9.97
N PRO A 81 -1.93 -14.15 -9.36
CA PRO A 81 -0.60 -14.06 -9.97
C PRO A 81 -0.45 -14.90 -11.24
N THR A 82 -1.35 -15.86 -11.48
CA THR A 82 -1.28 -16.76 -12.65
C THR A 82 -1.65 -16.05 -13.94
N LEU A 83 -2.32 -14.90 -13.84
CA LEU A 83 -2.69 -14.01 -14.94
C LEU A 83 -1.54 -13.09 -15.39
N ALA A 84 -0.29 -13.54 -15.22
CA ALA A 84 0.94 -12.85 -15.64
C ALA A 84 1.12 -12.80 -17.18
N ASN A 85 0.02 -12.69 -17.94
CA ASN A 85 0.01 -12.58 -19.38
C ASN A 85 -0.24 -11.10 -19.79
N GLY A 86 0.10 -10.75 -21.02
CA GLY A 86 0.01 -9.37 -21.52
C GLY A 86 -1.40 -8.75 -21.51
N ALA A 87 -2.45 -9.58 -21.44
CA ALA A 87 -3.85 -9.14 -21.43
C ALA A 87 -4.36 -8.88 -20.01
N ASP A 88 -4.07 -9.79 -19.08
CA ASP A 88 -4.70 -9.78 -17.76
C ASP A 88 -3.83 -9.13 -16.67
N LYS A 89 -2.51 -8.96 -16.89
CA LYS A 89 -1.57 -8.21 -16.02
C LYS A 89 -1.80 -8.45 -14.51
N TYR A 90 -1.92 -9.71 -14.10
CA TYR A 90 -2.18 -10.14 -12.71
C TYR A 90 -3.56 -9.71 -12.14
N ALA A 91 -4.54 -9.47 -13.01
CA ALA A 91 -5.85 -8.85 -12.70
C ALA A 91 -5.76 -7.43 -12.07
N LEU A 92 -4.62 -6.75 -12.25
CA LEU A 92 -4.45 -5.38 -11.79
C LEU A 92 -5.30 -4.43 -12.65
N GLN A 93 -6.04 -3.54 -11.99
CA GLN A 93 -6.92 -2.61 -12.69
C GLN A 93 -6.13 -1.40 -13.17
N GLN A 94 -6.34 -0.98 -14.42
CA GLN A 94 -5.69 0.21 -14.96
C GLN A 94 -5.99 1.48 -14.13
N SER A 95 -7.19 1.55 -13.53
CA SER A 95 -7.56 2.61 -12.59
C SER A 95 -6.64 2.68 -11.36
N ASP A 96 -6.17 1.53 -10.86
CA ASP A 96 -5.25 1.48 -9.72
C ASP A 96 -3.91 2.12 -10.11
N PHE A 97 -3.41 1.90 -11.34
CA PHE A 97 -2.19 2.55 -11.83
C PHE A 97 -2.33 4.06 -11.95
N TYR A 98 -3.45 4.56 -12.47
CA TYR A 98 -3.69 6.01 -12.55
C TYR A 98 -3.78 6.66 -11.16
N GLN A 99 -4.46 5.99 -10.23
CA GLN A 99 -4.55 6.43 -8.85
C GLN A 99 -3.17 6.49 -8.19
N MET A 100 -2.37 5.43 -8.32
CA MET A 100 -1.01 5.40 -7.75
C MET A 100 -0.10 6.44 -8.41
N PHE A 101 -0.21 6.66 -9.72
CA PHE A 101 0.53 7.72 -10.41
C PHE A 101 0.20 9.11 -9.82
N ALA A 102 -1.09 9.42 -9.63
CA ALA A 102 -1.51 10.68 -9.01
C ALA A 102 -0.96 10.80 -7.58
N TYR A 103 -1.00 9.74 -6.79
CA TYR A 103 -0.44 9.77 -5.44
C TYR A 103 1.06 10.02 -5.44
N GLY A 104 1.83 9.24 -6.20
CA GLY A 104 3.28 9.40 -6.27
C GLY A 104 3.70 10.78 -6.80
N HIS A 105 2.96 11.33 -7.76
CA HIS A 105 3.26 12.66 -8.29
C HIS A 105 3.10 13.78 -7.23
N HIS A 106 2.14 13.66 -6.32
CA HIS A 106 1.79 14.72 -5.36
C HIS A 106 2.40 14.55 -3.96
N TYR A 107 2.73 13.31 -3.55
CA TYR A 107 3.17 13.02 -2.18
C TYR A 107 4.69 12.93 -2.01
N PHE A 108 5.46 12.56 -3.04
CA PHE A 108 6.91 12.52 -2.93
C PHE A 108 7.55 13.89 -3.08
N ASP A 109 8.47 14.21 -2.17
CA ASP A 109 9.30 15.41 -2.27
C ASP A 109 10.24 15.32 -3.47
N GLN A 110 10.56 16.48 -4.05
CA GLN A 110 11.39 16.56 -5.25
C GLN A 110 12.83 16.07 -5.04
N GLN A 111 13.31 16.08 -3.80
CA GLN A 111 14.67 15.73 -3.42
C GLN A 111 14.86 14.21 -3.22
N ILE A 112 13.77 13.43 -3.19
CA ILE A 112 13.83 12.00 -2.98
C ILE A 112 14.19 11.30 -4.31
N THR A 113 15.25 10.49 -4.26
CA THR A 113 15.77 9.75 -5.41
C THR A 113 15.04 8.45 -5.67
N VAL A 114 14.45 7.86 -4.62
CA VAL A 114 13.77 6.57 -4.68
C VAL A 114 12.36 6.73 -4.16
N ARG A 115 11.38 6.52 -5.03
CA ARG A 115 9.98 6.88 -4.81
C ARG A 115 9.11 5.64 -4.94
N GLU A 116 8.90 4.95 -3.82
CA GLU A 116 8.28 3.64 -3.79
C GLU A 116 6.82 3.68 -3.34
N MET A 117 6.00 3.03 -4.13
CA MET A 117 4.57 2.91 -3.91
C MET A 117 4.22 1.44 -3.80
N PHE A 118 3.21 1.10 -3.00
CA PHE A 118 2.83 -0.28 -2.75
C PHE A 118 1.33 -0.46 -2.90
N LEU A 119 0.92 -1.35 -3.81
CA LEU A 119 -0.41 -1.94 -3.76
C LEU A 119 -0.36 -3.16 -2.83
N VAL A 120 -1.15 -3.11 -1.77
CA VAL A 120 -1.15 -4.11 -0.71
C VAL A 120 -2.40 -4.97 -0.81
N TYR A 121 -2.20 -6.28 -0.98
CA TYR A 121 -3.30 -7.26 -1.08
C TYR A 121 -3.23 -8.26 0.07
N PRO A 122 -4.35 -8.84 0.52
CA PRO A 122 -4.30 -9.95 1.46
C PRO A 122 -3.53 -11.12 0.85
N ALA A 123 -2.58 -11.66 1.60
CA ALA A 123 -1.87 -12.87 1.22
C ALA A 123 -2.83 -14.05 1.16
N HIS A 124 -2.59 -14.98 0.23
CA HIS A 124 -3.33 -16.23 0.11
C HIS A 124 -2.42 -17.32 -0.49
N ALA A 125 -2.92 -18.55 -0.61
CA ALA A 125 -2.13 -19.70 -1.03
C ALA A 125 -1.38 -19.50 -2.36
N ASN A 126 -1.95 -18.73 -3.29
CA ASN A 126 -1.33 -18.47 -4.59
C ASN A 126 -0.61 -17.10 -4.66
N PHE A 127 -0.64 -16.29 -3.60
CA PHE A 127 0.04 -14.99 -3.52
C PHE A 127 0.65 -14.80 -2.13
N THR A 128 1.79 -15.44 -1.92
CA THR A 128 2.56 -15.41 -0.66
C THR A 128 3.80 -14.52 -0.73
N ALA A 129 4.23 -14.17 -1.93
CA ALA A 129 5.41 -13.36 -2.21
C ALA A 129 5.06 -12.17 -3.12
N PRO A 130 5.80 -11.05 -3.03
CA PRO A 130 5.58 -9.90 -3.91
C PRO A 130 5.83 -10.24 -5.38
N ILE A 131 5.20 -9.48 -6.28
CA ILE A 131 5.56 -9.54 -7.71
C ILE A 131 7.02 -9.11 -7.84
N ALA A 132 7.83 -9.94 -8.49
CA ALA A 132 9.30 -9.83 -8.48
C ALA A 132 9.83 -8.49 -9.01
N GLN A 133 9.12 -7.88 -9.97
CA GLN A 133 9.52 -6.61 -10.58
C GLN A 133 8.49 -5.53 -10.29
N HIS A 134 8.98 -4.33 -10.00
CA HIS A 134 8.13 -3.15 -9.87
C HIS A 134 7.67 -2.66 -11.24
N PHE A 135 6.52 -2.00 -11.25
CA PHE A 135 6.07 -1.21 -12.39
C PHE A 135 6.68 0.19 -12.28
N ALA A 136 7.45 0.60 -13.29
CA ALA A 136 8.04 1.93 -13.33
C ALA A 136 7.12 2.91 -14.05
N PHE A 137 6.79 4.03 -13.40
CA PHE A 137 6.17 5.18 -14.06
C PHE A 137 7.28 6.14 -14.51
N PRO A 138 7.45 6.35 -15.82
CA PRO A 138 8.36 7.36 -16.33
C PRO A 138 7.93 8.76 -15.86
N THR A 139 8.85 9.52 -15.30
CA THR A 139 8.61 10.92 -14.92
C THR A 139 9.70 11.81 -15.51
N PRO A 140 9.43 12.56 -16.59
CA PRO A 140 10.43 13.43 -17.20
C PRO A 140 11.08 14.38 -16.17
N GLY A 141 12.41 14.44 -16.16
CA GLY A 141 13.18 15.29 -15.25
C GLY A 141 13.21 14.86 -13.77
N LYS A 142 12.68 13.68 -13.42
CA LYS A 142 12.70 13.12 -12.06
C LYS A 142 13.00 11.62 -12.10
N PRO A 143 13.62 11.03 -11.06
CA PRO A 143 13.76 9.57 -10.95
C PRO A 143 12.39 8.89 -11.09
N PRO A 144 12.20 7.71 -11.70
CA PRO A 144 10.87 7.12 -11.90
C PRO A 144 10.13 6.85 -10.57
N LEU A 145 8.79 6.80 -10.61
CA LEU A 145 8.02 6.22 -9.50
C LEU A 145 8.03 4.69 -9.66
N ARG A 146 8.25 3.96 -8.56
CA ARG A 146 8.27 2.50 -8.55
C ARG A 146 7.06 1.98 -7.82
N LEU A 147 6.25 1.16 -8.47
CA LEU A 147 5.07 0.54 -7.87
C LEU A 147 5.30 -0.96 -7.67
N TRP A 148 5.31 -1.36 -6.42
CA TRP A 148 5.38 -2.75 -5.99
C TRP A 148 3.97 -3.28 -5.70
N VAL A 149 3.78 -4.57 -5.96
CA VAL A 149 2.56 -5.30 -5.61
C VAL A 149 2.94 -6.36 -4.59
N VAL A 150 2.40 -6.24 -3.38
CA VAL A 150 2.91 -6.96 -2.22
C VAL A 150 1.77 -7.65 -1.44
N PRO A 151 1.98 -8.88 -0.95
CA PRO A 151 1.06 -9.51 -0.04
C PRO A 151 1.23 -8.96 1.39
N PHE A 152 0.11 -8.82 2.08
CA PHE A 152 0.06 -8.62 3.51
C PHE A 152 -0.41 -9.91 4.16
N VAL A 153 0.45 -10.51 4.98
CA VAL A 153 0.14 -11.74 5.71
C VAL A 153 -0.72 -11.37 6.91
N ILE A 154 -1.97 -11.82 6.90
CA ILE A 154 -2.89 -11.71 8.01
C ILE A 154 -2.68 -12.94 8.89
N ASP A 155 -2.02 -12.75 10.02
CA ASP A 155 -1.72 -13.82 10.97
C ASP A 155 -1.83 -13.32 12.41
N LYS A 156 -2.09 -14.24 13.35
CA LYS A 156 -2.20 -13.90 14.78
C LYS A 156 -0.85 -13.65 15.44
N VAL A 157 0.21 -14.30 14.96
CA VAL A 157 1.53 -14.31 15.59
C VAL A 157 2.47 -13.36 14.87
N ASN A 158 2.49 -13.40 13.53
CA ASN A 158 3.40 -12.60 12.72
C ASN A 158 2.72 -11.94 11.51
N PRO A 159 1.78 -11.00 11.74
CA PRO A 159 1.20 -10.22 10.66
C PRO A 159 2.27 -9.31 10.07
N ARG A 160 2.43 -9.27 8.75
CA ARG A 160 3.52 -8.50 8.13
C ARG A 160 3.25 -8.17 6.67
N LEU A 161 3.91 -7.12 6.20
CA LEU A 161 4.01 -6.82 4.78
C LEU A 161 5.17 -7.61 4.16
N ALA A 162 4.88 -8.48 3.20
CA ALA A 162 5.90 -9.22 2.47
C ALA A 162 6.54 -8.31 1.42
N LEU A 163 7.59 -7.60 1.83
CA LEU A 163 8.30 -6.66 0.98
C LEU A 163 9.27 -7.37 0.03
N PRO A 164 9.46 -6.85 -1.20
CA PRO A 164 10.48 -7.36 -2.10
C PRO A 164 11.86 -6.88 -1.61
N GLU A 165 12.86 -7.77 -1.65
CA GLU A 165 14.22 -7.44 -1.18
C GLU A 165 14.83 -6.25 -1.93
N ALA A 166 14.47 -6.08 -3.20
CA ALA A 166 14.91 -4.95 -4.01
C ALA A 166 14.28 -3.60 -3.61
N SER A 167 13.27 -3.58 -2.73
CA SER A 167 12.68 -2.32 -2.24
C SER A 167 13.60 -1.65 -1.22
N GLN A 168 13.66 -0.32 -1.27
CA GLN A 168 14.41 0.45 -0.28
C GLN A 168 13.79 0.28 1.11
N LEU A 169 12.46 0.17 1.19
CA LEU A 169 11.78 -0.06 2.46
C LEU A 169 12.26 -1.35 3.14
N TYR A 170 12.41 -2.44 2.39
CA TYR A 170 12.98 -3.68 2.92
C TYR A 170 14.41 -3.49 3.43
N GLN A 171 15.26 -2.87 2.61
CA GLN A 171 16.67 -2.68 2.94
C GLN A 171 16.87 -1.78 4.17
N ALA A 172 16.04 -0.75 4.32
CA ALA A 172 16.05 0.11 5.50
C ALA A 172 15.68 -0.67 6.78
N CYS A 173 14.69 -1.56 6.71
CA CYS A 173 14.31 -2.37 7.86
C CYS A 173 15.32 -3.47 8.20
N ALA A 174 15.90 -4.11 7.18
CA ALA A 174 16.96 -5.11 7.35
C ALA A 174 18.19 -4.49 8.03
N ALA A 175 18.59 -3.28 7.62
CA ALA A 175 19.69 -2.55 8.24
C ALA A 175 19.38 -2.11 9.69
N ALA A 176 18.12 -1.88 10.03
CA ALA A 176 17.68 -1.48 11.37
C ALA A 176 17.45 -2.67 12.33
N GLY A 177 17.63 -3.92 11.88
CA GLY A 177 17.40 -5.12 12.69
C GLY A 177 15.93 -5.37 13.05
N ALA A 178 14.99 -4.70 12.39
CA ALA A 178 13.56 -4.68 12.75
C ALA A 178 12.73 -5.78 12.07
N VAL A 179 13.33 -6.66 11.28
CA VAL A 179 12.59 -7.64 10.49
C VAL A 179 12.81 -9.05 11.06
N SER A 180 11.71 -9.73 11.40
CA SER A 180 11.71 -11.19 11.45
C SER A 180 11.86 -11.72 10.00
N LEU A 181 13.11 -11.75 9.52
CA LEU A 181 13.44 -12.27 8.19
C LEU A 181 13.53 -13.78 8.24
N SER A 182 12.48 -14.45 7.78
CA SER A 182 12.57 -15.58 6.85
C SER A 182 11.24 -16.32 6.83
N VAL A 183 10.77 -16.61 5.62
CA VAL A 183 10.38 -18.00 5.36
C VAL A 183 11.30 -18.42 4.23
N SER A 184 12.39 -19.10 4.60
CA SER A 184 13.12 -19.96 3.69
C SER A 184 12.11 -21.01 3.19
N GLY A 185 11.93 -21.06 1.87
CA GLY A 185 11.32 -22.17 1.15
C GLY A 185 12.23 -22.52 0.01
#